data_AF-A0A6P5TTT6-F1
#
_entry.id   AF-A0A6P5TTT6-F1
#
_cell.length_a   1.000
_cell.length_b   1.000
_cell.length_c   1.000
_cell.angle_alpha   90.00
_cell.angle_beta   90.00
_cell.angle_gamma   90.00
#
_symmetry.space_group_name_H-M   'P 1'
#
loop_
_entity.id
_entity.type
_entity.pdbx_description
1 polymer ?
#
loop_
_entity_poly.entity_id
_entity_poly.type
_entity_poly.pdbx_seq_one_letter_code
_entity_poly.pdbx_strand_id
1 'polypeptide(L)'
;MPGSLEPLDLGVHIPYHFRCPISLELMRDPVTVSTGQTYDRPSIESWVATGNTTCPVTRAPLSDFTLIPNHTLRRLIQDWCVANRSFGVERIPTPKQPADPTHIRHLLAQSASNSNPYPTRLSALRRLRGLARDLDKNRSTISSQNSREILVQLVFADTSSESSELTHEALALLVLFPLPESDCAAVASDPDRVAYLARLVQHSSMEVRVNSAALIENVLAGSRTAELRAEISNVDEIHQGVVSILRNPIAYPRALKIGIKALFALCLVKQTRNKAVSAGAPETLINTLADFEKCDSERALANWSKAISVT
;
A
#
# COMPACT_ATOMS: atom_id res chain seq x y z
N MET A 1 -42.16 18.36 -35.65
CA MET A 1 -42.31 16.93 -35.31
C MET A 1 -41.05 16.54 -34.55
N PRO A 2 -41.13 16.23 -33.24
CA PRO A 2 -39.97 15.91 -32.44
C PRO A 2 -39.47 14.51 -32.82
N GLY A 3 -38.20 14.44 -33.24
CA GLY A 3 -37.51 13.18 -33.45
C GLY A 3 -37.32 12.48 -32.12
N SER A 4 -37.96 11.32 -31.98
CA SER A 4 -37.74 10.36 -30.91
C SER A 4 -36.25 10.02 -30.83
N LEU A 5 -35.62 10.37 -29.71
CA LEU A 5 -34.33 9.79 -29.32
C LEU A 5 -34.61 8.35 -28.91
N GLU A 6 -34.40 7.40 -29.83
CA GLU A 6 -34.24 6.00 -29.42
C GLU A 6 -32.92 5.87 -28.67
N PRO A 7 -32.90 5.33 -27.44
CA PRO A 7 -31.66 4.96 -26.78
C PRO A 7 -31.02 3.84 -27.59
N LEU A 8 -29.75 4.00 -27.96
CA LEU A 8 -28.91 2.89 -28.41
C LEU A 8 -28.74 1.91 -27.25
N ASP A 9 -29.70 1.02 -27.09
CA ASP A 9 -29.65 -0.10 -26.15
C ASP A 9 -28.61 -1.10 -26.67
N LEU A 10 -27.38 -0.97 -26.19
CA LEU A 10 -26.31 -1.96 -26.40
C LEU A 10 -26.57 -3.22 -25.55
N GLY A 11 -27.76 -3.82 -25.70
CA GLY A 11 -27.96 -5.20 -26.15
C GLY A 11 -27.50 -6.38 -25.29
N VAL A 12 -27.00 -6.20 -24.07
CA VAL A 12 -26.64 -7.34 -23.21
C VAL A 12 -27.62 -7.50 -22.06
N HIS A 13 -28.57 -8.41 -22.22
CA HIS A 13 -29.48 -8.77 -21.15
C HIS A 13 -28.80 -9.71 -20.13
N ILE A 14 -28.43 -9.19 -18.96
CA ILE A 14 -27.87 -9.98 -17.87
C ILE A 14 -28.89 -11.06 -17.44
N PRO A 15 -28.56 -12.36 -17.47
CA PRO A 15 -29.44 -13.43 -16.97
C PRO A 15 -29.91 -13.18 -15.55
N TYR A 16 -31.20 -13.40 -15.26
CA TYR A 16 -31.79 -13.06 -13.96
C TYR A 16 -31.10 -13.76 -12.78
N HIS A 17 -30.65 -15.01 -12.97
CA HIS A 17 -29.89 -15.76 -11.96
C HIS A 17 -28.52 -15.17 -11.62
N PHE A 18 -28.01 -14.26 -12.45
CA PHE A 18 -26.73 -13.57 -12.20
C PHE A 18 -26.93 -12.24 -11.49
N ARG A 19 -28.18 -11.77 -11.36
CA ARG A 19 -28.49 -10.50 -10.70
C ARG A 19 -28.69 -10.69 -9.21
N CYS A 20 -28.18 -9.77 -8.41
CA CYS A 20 -28.43 -9.75 -6.98
C CYS A 20 -29.90 -9.39 -6.72
N PRO A 21 -30.64 -10.13 -5.88
CA PRO A 21 -32.03 -9.79 -5.58
C PRO A 21 -32.22 -8.44 -4.84
N ILE A 22 -31.17 -7.89 -4.23
CA ILE A 22 -31.21 -6.60 -3.53
C ILE A 22 -30.88 -5.45 -4.49
N SER A 23 -29.69 -5.49 -5.12
CA SER A 23 -29.24 -4.38 -5.99
C SER A 23 -29.78 -4.46 -7.41
N LEU A 24 -30.27 -5.62 -7.84
CA LEU A 24 -30.67 -5.94 -9.21
C LEU A 24 -29.52 -5.88 -10.24
N GLU A 25 -28.28 -5.69 -9.78
CA GLU A 25 -27.07 -5.65 -10.58
C GLU A 25 -26.39 -7.02 -10.67
N LEU A 26 -25.47 -7.19 -11.62
CA LEU A 26 -24.65 -8.40 -11.76
C LEU A 26 -23.85 -8.68 -10.47
N MET A 27 -24.02 -9.87 -9.89
CA MET A 27 -23.30 -10.28 -8.69
C MET A 27 -21.80 -10.40 -8.96
N ARG A 28 -20.98 -9.69 -8.18
CA ARG A 28 -19.52 -9.74 -8.26
C ARG A 28 -18.93 -10.76 -7.30
N ASP A 29 -19.50 -10.85 -6.10
CA ASP A 29 -19.13 -11.80 -5.06
C ASP A 29 -20.40 -12.54 -4.57
N PRO A 30 -20.93 -13.49 -5.36
CA PRO A 30 -22.14 -14.21 -4.98
C PRO A 30 -21.91 -15.05 -3.72
N VAL A 31 -22.76 -14.85 -2.72
CA VAL A 31 -22.77 -15.53 -1.43
C VAL A 31 -24.17 -16.02 -1.08
N THR A 32 -24.24 -17.23 -0.52
CA THR A 32 -25.47 -17.88 -0.09
C THR A 32 -25.65 -17.69 1.42
N VAL A 33 -26.84 -17.25 1.81
CA VAL A 33 -27.26 -17.16 3.23
C VAL A 33 -27.89 -18.48 3.69
N SER A 34 -28.14 -18.64 4.99
CA SER A 34 -28.78 -19.82 5.61
C SER A 34 -30.10 -20.28 4.96
N THR A 35 -30.86 -19.36 4.36
CA THR A 35 -32.11 -19.67 3.63
C THR A 35 -31.90 -20.22 2.20
N GLY A 36 -30.65 -20.40 1.76
CA GLY A 36 -30.30 -20.91 0.43
C GLY A 36 -30.33 -19.86 -0.69
N GLN A 37 -30.75 -18.62 -0.40
CA GLN A 37 -30.75 -17.53 -1.37
C GLN A 37 -29.34 -16.95 -1.58
N THR A 38 -29.02 -16.59 -2.82
CA THR A 38 -27.71 -16.00 -3.18
C THR A 38 -27.83 -14.51 -3.44
N TYR A 39 -26.90 -13.72 -2.90
CA TYR A 39 -26.81 -12.27 -3.05
C TYR A 39 -25.38 -11.86 -3.42
N ASP A 40 -25.20 -10.63 -3.89
CA ASP A 40 -23.87 -10.02 -3.92
C ASP A 40 -23.45 -9.66 -2.48
N ARG A 41 -22.23 -10.03 -2.08
CA ARG A 41 -21.74 -9.90 -0.69
C ARG A 41 -21.93 -8.48 -0.11
N PRO A 42 -21.48 -7.39 -0.74
CA PRO A 42 -21.71 -6.03 -0.23
C PRO A 42 -23.18 -5.71 0.02
N SER A 43 -24.08 -6.21 -0.84
CA SER A 43 -25.51 -5.93 -0.74
C SER A 43 -26.13 -6.60 0.49
N ILE A 44 -25.81 -7.88 0.74
CA ILE A 44 -26.34 -8.59 1.91
C ILE A 44 -25.63 -8.16 3.21
N GLU A 45 -24.34 -7.83 3.16
CA GLU A 45 -23.61 -7.27 4.32
C GLU A 45 -24.22 -5.91 4.72
N SER A 46 -24.52 -5.04 3.75
CA SER A 46 -25.20 -3.76 4.03
C SER A 46 -26.60 -3.96 4.60
N TRP A 47 -27.37 -4.90 4.06
CA TRP A 47 -28.71 -5.22 4.56
C TRP A 47 -28.71 -5.67 6.02
N VAL A 48 -27.75 -6.52 6.41
CA VAL A 48 -27.59 -6.96 7.79
C VAL A 48 -27.06 -5.84 8.68
N ALA A 49 -26.12 -5.02 8.19
CA ALA A 49 -25.55 -3.89 8.93
C ALA A 49 -26.59 -2.81 9.29
N THR A 50 -27.67 -2.66 8.51
CA THR A 50 -28.79 -1.77 8.85
C THR A 50 -29.74 -2.34 9.91
N GLY A 51 -29.40 -3.47 10.53
CA GLY A 51 -30.15 -4.09 11.62
C GLY A 51 -31.22 -5.09 11.17
N ASN A 52 -31.28 -5.45 9.89
CA ASN A 52 -32.23 -6.46 9.41
C ASN A 52 -31.77 -7.88 9.77
N THR A 53 -32.68 -8.70 10.27
CA THR A 53 -32.43 -10.09 10.68
C THR A 53 -33.15 -11.13 9.81
N THR A 54 -33.76 -10.68 8.71
CA THR A 54 -34.53 -11.53 7.79
C THR A 54 -33.89 -11.58 6.41
N CYS A 55 -34.15 -12.66 5.69
CA CYS A 55 -33.76 -12.82 4.29
C CYS A 55 -34.61 -11.89 3.40
N PRO A 56 -34.01 -11.02 2.55
CA PRO A 56 -34.75 -10.09 1.70
C PRO A 56 -35.81 -10.73 0.80
N VAL A 57 -35.51 -11.92 0.26
CA VAL A 57 -36.40 -12.63 -0.68
C VAL A 57 -37.46 -13.46 0.05
N THR A 58 -37.05 -14.33 0.98
CA THR A 58 -37.98 -15.26 1.63
C THR A 58 -38.72 -14.66 2.81
N ARG A 59 -38.25 -13.51 3.32
CA ARG A 59 -38.70 -12.87 4.56
C ARG A 59 -38.58 -13.75 5.81
N ALA A 60 -37.93 -14.91 5.70
CA ALA A 60 -37.66 -15.80 6.81
C ALA A 60 -36.51 -15.25 7.67
N PRO A 61 -36.49 -15.52 8.99
CA PRO A 61 -35.36 -15.18 9.84
C PRO A 61 -34.08 -15.86 9.36
N LEU A 62 -32.96 -15.14 9.39
CA LEU A 62 -31.65 -15.73 9.18
C LEU A 62 -31.24 -16.50 10.46
N SER A 63 -31.02 -17.82 10.35
CA SER A 63 -30.59 -18.64 11.51
C SER A 63 -29.20 -18.25 12.02
N ASP A 64 -28.36 -17.79 11.10
CA ASP A 64 -27.04 -17.23 11.33
C ASP A 64 -26.71 -16.24 10.20
N PHE A 65 -25.69 -15.43 10.41
CA PHE A 65 -25.20 -14.42 9.45
C PHE A 65 -23.99 -14.92 8.65
N THR A 66 -23.77 -16.23 8.59
CA THR A 66 -22.67 -16.81 7.83
C THR A 66 -22.94 -16.67 6.34
N LEU A 67 -22.01 -16.07 5.62
CA LEU A 67 -22.10 -15.87 4.18
C LEU A 67 -21.22 -16.90 3.47
N ILE A 68 -21.84 -17.94 2.92
CA ILE A 68 -21.15 -19.04 2.24
C ILE A 68 -20.88 -18.65 0.78
N PRO A 69 -19.62 -18.57 0.31
CA PRO A 69 -19.34 -18.22 -1.09
C PRO A 69 -19.97 -19.21 -2.09
N ASN A 70 -20.69 -18.71 -3.10
CA ASN A 70 -21.23 -19.52 -4.19
C ASN A 70 -20.24 -19.54 -5.37
N HIS A 71 -19.25 -20.43 -5.28
CA HIS A 71 -18.18 -20.54 -6.28
C HIS A 71 -18.67 -20.95 -7.66
N THR A 72 -19.67 -21.84 -7.72
CA THR A 72 -20.28 -22.30 -8.99
C THR A 72 -20.93 -21.14 -9.72
N LEU A 73 -21.78 -20.37 -9.04
CA LEU A 73 -22.44 -19.22 -9.64
C LEU A 73 -21.44 -18.15 -10.07
N ARG A 74 -20.41 -17.91 -9.26
CA ARG A 74 -19.32 -16.98 -9.62
C ARG A 74 -18.64 -17.38 -10.92
N ARG A 75 -18.31 -18.67 -11.08
CA ARG A 75 -17.68 -19.18 -12.30
C ARG A 75 -18.58 -18.99 -13.51
N LEU A 76 -19.87 -19.32 -13.38
CA LEU A 76 -20.85 -19.12 -14.45
C LEU A 76 -20.99 -17.65 -14.86
N ILE A 77 -21.02 -16.73 -13.89
CA ILE A 77 -21.03 -15.29 -14.13
C ILE A 77 -19.77 -14.84 -14.88
N GLN A 78 -18.59 -15.32 -14.46
CA GLN A 78 -17.33 -14.98 -15.11
C GLN A 78 -17.26 -15.51 -16.55
N ASP A 79 -17.70 -16.75 -16.78
CA ASP A 79 -17.74 -17.37 -18.11
C ASP A 79 -18.70 -16.59 -19.02
N TRP A 80 -19.84 -16.15 -18.48
CA TRP A 80 -20.77 -15.26 -19.18
C TRP A 80 -20.15 -13.89 -19.50
N CYS A 81 -19.42 -13.26 -18.57
CA CYS A 81 -18.70 -12.02 -18.85
C CYS A 81 -17.68 -12.18 -19.99
N VAL A 82 -16.92 -13.29 -19.99
CA VAL A 82 -15.95 -13.58 -21.06
C VAL A 82 -16.64 -13.75 -22.41
N ALA A 83 -17.75 -14.49 -22.45
CA ALA A 83 -18.54 -14.68 -23.67
C ALA A 83 -19.13 -13.37 -24.22
N ASN A 84 -19.42 -12.41 -23.36
CA ASN A 84 -20.03 -11.12 -23.73
C ASN A 84 -19.01 -9.96 -23.78
N ARG A 85 -17.71 -10.26 -23.80
CA ARG A 85 -16.65 -9.24 -23.82
C ARG A 85 -16.72 -8.30 -25.03
N SER A 86 -17.17 -8.81 -26.18
CA SER A 86 -17.37 -8.03 -27.42
C SER A 86 -18.43 -6.94 -27.28
N PHE A 87 -19.32 -7.07 -26.30
CA PHE A 87 -20.38 -6.11 -26.00
C PHE A 87 -20.01 -5.17 -24.83
N GLY A 88 -18.72 -5.09 -24.46
CA GLY A 88 -18.26 -4.22 -23.39
C GLY A 88 -18.42 -4.79 -21.97
N VAL A 89 -18.82 -6.06 -21.82
CA VAL A 89 -18.88 -6.70 -20.50
C VAL A 89 -17.48 -7.08 -20.04
N GLU A 90 -17.00 -6.44 -18.99
CA GLU A 90 -15.73 -6.79 -18.37
C GLU A 90 -15.86 -8.03 -17.47
N ARG A 91 -14.82 -8.86 -17.48
CA ARG A 91 -14.74 -10.02 -16.59
C ARG A 91 -14.58 -9.56 -15.15
N ILE A 92 -15.49 -9.97 -14.29
CA ILE A 92 -15.36 -9.77 -12.84
C ILE A 92 -14.16 -10.58 -12.33
N PRO A 93 -13.13 -9.94 -11.75
CA PRO A 93 -11.99 -10.66 -11.19
C PRO A 93 -12.43 -11.49 -10.00
N THR A 94 -11.88 -12.70 -9.86
CA THR A 94 -12.11 -13.53 -8.67
C THR A 94 -11.57 -12.78 -7.45
N PRO A 95 -12.38 -12.55 -6.40
CA PRO A 95 -11.86 -12.00 -5.15
C PRO A 95 -10.73 -12.89 -4.65
N LYS A 96 -9.50 -12.37 -4.62
CA LYS A 96 -8.35 -13.10 -4.06
C LYS A 96 -8.68 -13.37 -2.59
N GLN A 97 -8.68 -14.64 -2.19
CA GLN A 97 -8.83 -14.96 -0.78
C GLN A 97 -7.61 -14.41 -0.01
N PRO A 98 -7.84 -13.72 1.12
CA PRO A 98 -6.74 -13.34 1.99
C PRO A 98 -5.94 -14.56 2.41
N ALA A 99 -4.64 -14.35 2.65
CA ALA A 99 -3.81 -15.41 3.21
C ALA A 99 -4.31 -15.74 4.62
N ASP A 100 -4.22 -17.03 4.98
CA ASP A 100 -4.55 -17.48 6.32
C ASP A 100 -3.70 -16.72 7.38
N PRO A 101 -4.32 -16.10 8.39
CA PRO A 101 -3.60 -15.44 9.48
C PRO A 101 -2.57 -16.34 10.18
N THR A 102 -2.83 -17.65 10.29
CA THR A 102 -1.88 -18.57 10.93
C THR A 102 -0.62 -18.74 10.07
N HIS A 103 -0.79 -18.84 8.75
CA HIS A 103 0.31 -18.87 7.79
C HIS A 103 1.15 -17.58 7.82
N ILE A 104 0.51 -16.41 7.90
CA ILE A 104 1.21 -15.12 8.05
C ILE A 104 2.05 -15.10 9.34
N ARG A 105 1.48 -15.53 10.47
CA ARG A 105 2.20 -15.60 11.75
C ARG A 105 3.40 -16.53 11.68
N HIS A 106 3.24 -17.70 11.05
CA HIS A 106 4.34 -18.64 10.83
C HIS A 106 5.46 -18.00 10.01
N LEU A 107 5.15 -17.31 8.91
CA LEU A 107 6.16 -16.62 8.09
C LEU A 107 6.89 -15.52 8.88
N LEU A 108 6.19 -14.74 9.70
CA LEU A 108 6.80 -13.73 10.55
C LEU A 108 7.76 -14.35 11.57
N ALA A 109 7.32 -15.38 12.30
CA ALA A 109 8.17 -16.10 13.24
C ALA A 109 9.39 -16.74 12.56
N GLN A 110 9.18 -17.31 11.36
CA GLN A 110 10.25 -17.90 10.55
C GLN A 110 11.30 -16.85 10.14
N SER A 111 10.87 -15.65 9.75
CA SER A 111 11.78 -14.55 9.39
C SER A 111 12.54 -13.96 10.58
N ALA A 112 11.89 -13.89 11.74
CA ALA A 112 12.44 -13.27 12.95
C ALA A 112 13.46 -14.16 13.67
N SER A 113 13.27 -15.49 13.67
CA SER A 113 14.12 -16.39 14.45
C SER A 113 15.53 -16.52 13.86
N ASN A 114 16.53 -16.13 14.64
CA ASN A 114 17.95 -16.31 14.29
C ASN A 114 18.38 -17.78 14.28
N SER A 115 17.59 -18.70 14.84
CA SER A 115 17.85 -20.14 14.73
C SER A 115 17.57 -20.68 13.33
N ASN A 116 16.80 -19.97 12.51
CA ASN A 116 16.49 -20.40 11.16
C ASN A 116 17.64 -20.06 10.19
N PRO A 117 17.94 -20.94 9.22
CA PRO A 117 18.92 -20.65 8.17
C PRO A 117 18.58 -19.37 7.40
N TYR A 118 19.61 -18.63 6.99
CA TYR A 118 19.48 -17.41 6.17
C TYR A 118 18.49 -17.53 4.98
N PRO A 119 18.58 -18.55 4.08
CA PRO A 119 17.66 -18.67 2.95
C PRO A 119 16.20 -18.88 3.37
N THR A 120 15.98 -19.54 4.50
CA THR A 120 14.64 -19.79 5.07
C THR A 120 14.01 -18.49 5.60
N ARG A 121 14.82 -17.61 6.19
CA ARG A 121 14.37 -16.29 6.66
C ARG A 121 14.06 -15.35 5.48
N LEU A 122 14.95 -15.33 4.49
CA LEU A 122 14.82 -14.50 3.30
C LEU A 122 13.60 -14.89 2.44
N SER A 123 13.38 -16.19 2.22
CA SER A 123 12.20 -16.68 1.49
C SER A 123 10.88 -16.35 2.22
N ALA A 124 10.88 -16.37 3.55
CA ALA A 124 9.71 -15.97 4.34
C ALA A 124 9.37 -14.49 4.14
N LEU A 125 10.36 -13.58 4.19
CA LEU A 125 10.16 -12.16 3.92
C LEU A 125 9.70 -11.89 2.49
N ARG A 126 10.29 -12.55 1.49
CA ARG A 126 9.85 -12.46 0.08
C ARG A 126 8.40 -12.85 -0.09
N ARG A 127 7.97 -13.91 0.59
CA ARG A 127 6.58 -14.37 0.55
C ARG A 127 5.63 -13.40 1.26
N LEU A 128 6.02 -12.86 2.41
CA LEU A 128 5.26 -11.81 3.10
C LEU A 128 5.12 -10.55 2.23
N ARG A 129 6.18 -10.12 1.54
CA ARG A 129 6.15 -8.99 0.62
C ARG A 129 5.23 -9.23 -0.58
N GLY A 130 5.25 -10.44 -1.14
CA GLY A 130 4.29 -10.84 -2.18
C GLY A 130 2.84 -10.72 -1.70
N LEU A 131 2.53 -11.32 -0.56
CA LEU A 131 1.19 -11.27 0.04
C LEU A 131 0.74 -9.83 0.34
N ALA A 132 1.64 -9.00 0.87
CA ALA A 132 1.37 -7.61 1.18
C ALA A 132 1.12 -6.78 -0.08
N ARG A 133 1.78 -7.06 -1.21
CA ARG A 133 1.56 -6.35 -2.49
C ARG A 133 0.26 -6.78 -3.17
N ASP A 134 -0.13 -8.05 -3.00
CA ASP A 134 -1.26 -8.66 -3.69
C ASP A 134 -2.65 -8.18 -3.25
N LEU A 135 -2.85 -7.91 -1.95
CA LEU A 135 -4.18 -7.63 -1.40
C LEU A 135 -4.12 -6.75 -0.14
N ASP A 136 -4.95 -5.70 -0.08
CA ASP A 136 -5.06 -4.82 1.10
C ASP A 136 -5.44 -5.57 2.39
N LYS A 137 -6.33 -6.56 2.30
CA LYS A 137 -6.69 -7.40 3.44
C LYS A 137 -5.47 -8.12 4.03
N ASN A 138 -4.52 -8.57 3.20
CA ASN A 138 -3.28 -9.17 3.68
C ASN A 138 -2.41 -8.14 4.41
N ARG A 139 -2.36 -6.88 3.93
CA ARG A 139 -1.64 -5.80 4.62
C ARG A 139 -2.22 -5.59 6.02
N SER A 140 -3.54 -5.50 6.13
CA SER A 140 -4.23 -5.39 7.42
C SER A 140 -3.90 -6.56 8.35
N THR A 141 -3.95 -7.80 7.85
CA THR A 141 -3.63 -9.00 8.64
C THR A 141 -2.16 -9.08 9.05
N ILE A 142 -1.21 -8.72 8.18
CA ILE A 142 0.21 -8.67 8.54
C ILE A 142 0.42 -7.62 9.63
N SER A 143 -0.20 -6.45 9.50
CA SER A 143 -0.04 -5.34 10.43
C SER A 143 -0.59 -5.59 11.84
N SER A 144 -1.46 -6.61 12.02
CA SER A 144 -2.04 -6.97 13.32
C SER A 144 -1.21 -7.99 14.13
N GLN A 145 -0.09 -8.49 13.58
CA GLN A 145 0.74 -9.54 14.19
C GLN A 145 2.12 -9.01 14.67
N ASN A 146 2.19 -7.80 15.23
CA ASN A 146 3.45 -7.13 15.65
C ASN A 146 4.54 -7.08 14.56
N SER A 147 4.13 -7.12 13.29
CA SER A 147 5.06 -7.20 12.16
C SER A 147 5.97 -5.98 12.06
N ARG A 148 5.49 -4.78 12.40
CA ARG A 148 6.28 -3.54 12.30
C ARG A 148 7.50 -3.58 13.22
N GLU A 149 7.31 -3.93 14.48
CA GLU A 149 8.39 -4.08 15.46
C GLU A 149 9.42 -5.12 15.00
N ILE A 150 8.96 -6.30 14.57
CA ILE A 150 9.83 -7.36 14.03
C ILE A 150 10.64 -6.85 12.84
N LEU A 151 10.00 -6.15 11.90
CA LEU A 151 10.65 -5.64 10.70
C LEU A 151 11.64 -4.52 11.02
N VAL A 152 11.33 -3.62 11.96
CA VAL A 152 12.27 -2.60 12.45
C VAL A 152 13.50 -3.29 13.06
N GLN A 153 13.31 -4.30 13.91
CA GLN A 153 14.41 -5.06 14.49
C GLN A 153 15.26 -5.76 13.41
N LEU A 154 14.65 -6.34 12.38
CA LEU A 154 15.37 -6.97 11.27
C LEU A 154 16.14 -5.98 10.41
N VAL A 155 15.57 -4.79 10.15
CA VAL A 155 16.23 -3.75 9.35
C VAL A 155 17.47 -3.22 10.07
N PHE A 156 17.39 -3.05 11.39
CA PHE A 156 18.45 -2.49 12.22
C PHE A 156 19.19 -3.54 13.07
N ALA A 157 19.13 -4.82 12.70
CA ALA A 157 19.75 -5.91 13.45
C ALA A 157 21.30 -5.79 13.52
N ASP A 158 21.91 -5.32 12.43
CA ASP A 158 23.32 -4.97 12.36
C ASP A 158 23.48 -3.67 11.59
N THR A 159 23.67 -2.58 12.34
CA THR A 159 23.90 -1.25 11.77
C THR A 159 25.36 -1.05 11.38
N SER A 160 26.30 -1.87 11.87
CA SER A 160 27.74 -1.65 11.69
C SER A 160 28.31 -2.28 10.40
N SER A 161 27.71 -3.38 9.95
CA SER A 161 28.14 -4.11 8.74
C SER A 161 27.48 -3.59 7.46
N GLU A 162 27.95 -4.11 6.32
CA GLU A 162 27.26 -3.94 5.04
C GLU A 162 25.85 -4.53 5.09
N SER A 163 24.91 -3.85 4.42
CA SER A 163 23.52 -4.27 4.38
C SER A 163 23.34 -5.58 3.61
N SER A 164 22.63 -6.53 4.20
CA SER A 164 22.34 -7.83 3.59
C SER A 164 21.06 -7.84 2.76
N GLU A 165 20.88 -8.82 1.86
CA GLU A 165 19.60 -8.99 1.13
C GLU A 165 18.40 -9.16 2.08
N LEU A 166 18.61 -9.78 3.24
CA LEU A 166 17.58 -9.94 4.28
C LEU A 166 17.10 -8.58 4.78
N THR A 167 18.04 -7.67 5.05
CA THR A 167 17.77 -6.29 5.47
C THR A 167 17.02 -5.53 4.39
N HIS A 168 17.43 -5.66 3.13
CA HIS A 168 16.76 -5.01 2.00
C HIS A 168 15.32 -5.48 1.82
N GLU A 169 15.09 -6.79 1.95
CA GLU A 169 13.75 -7.38 1.85
C GLU A 169 12.86 -6.96 3.03
N ALA A 170 13.39 -6.94 4.25
CA ALA A 170 12.69 -6.44 5.44
C ALA A 170 12.31 -4.97 5.29
N LEU A 171 13.24 -4.13 4.82
CA LEU A 171 13.01 -2.71 4.55
C LEU A 171 11.91 -2.52 3.49
N ALA A 172 11.98 -3.27 2.38
CA ALA A 172 10.98 -3.19 1.31
C ALA A 172 9.58 -3.62 1.75
N LEU A 173 9.47 -4.51 2.75
CA LEU A 173 8.21 -4.90 3.37
C LEU A 173 7.74 -3.86 4.40
N LEU A 174 8.63 -3.33 5.24
CA LEU A 174 8.32 -2.35 6.28
C LEU A 174 7.66 -1.10 5.71
N VAL A 175 8.18 -0.57 4.61
CA VAL A 175 7.67 0.67 3.98
C VAL A 175 6.29 0.52 3.34
N LEU A 176 5.72 -0.70 3.31
CA LEU A 176 4.33 -0.92 2.91
C LEU A 176 3.32 -0.60 4.01
N PHE A 177 3.79 -0.34 5.24
CA PHE A 177 2.95 -0.08 6.39
C PHE A 177 3.22 1.31 6.97
N PRO A 178 2.18 2.07 7.36
CA PRO A 178 2.35 3.24 8.22
C PRO A 178 2.97 2.81 9.55
N LEU A 179 3.94 3.58 10.04
CA LEU A 179 4.60 3.33 11.32
C LEU A 179 3.86 4.07 12.45
N PRO A 180 3.60 3.40 13.60
CA PRO A 180 3.15 4.08 14.80
C PRO A 180 4.26 4.98 15.34
N GLU A 181 3.85 5.97 16.14
CA GLU A 181 4.79 6.95 16.71
C GLU A 181 5.89 6.29 17.56
N SER A 182 5.59 5.19 18.25
CA SER A 182 6.57 4.41 19.02
C SER A 182 7.71 3.87 18.17
N ASP A 183 7.39 3.35 16.98
CA ASP A 183 8.38 2.79 16.06
C ASP A 183 9.18 3.92 15.39
N CYS A 184 8.51 5.03 15.06
CA CYS A 184 9.18 6.23 14.55
C CYS A 184 10.19 6.79 15.56
N ALA A 185 9.79 6.91 16.84
CA ALA A 185 10.67 7.35 17.92
C ALA A 185 11.85 6.39 18.09
N ALA A 186 11.60 5.08 18.10
CA ALA A 186 12.65 4.07 18.22
C ALA A 186 13.68 4.10 17.08
N VAL A 187 13.31 4.58 15.89
CA VAL A 187 14.26 4.77 14.78
C VAL A 187 14.98 6.11 14.88
N ALA A 188 14.26 7.20 15.14
CA ALA A 188 14.81 8.55 15.15
C ALA A 188 15.72 8.83 16.36
N SER A 189 15.46 8.22 17.52
CA SER A 189 16.24 8.48 18.74
C SER A 189 17.57 7.72 18.81
N ASP A 190 17.82 6.80 17.88
CA ASP A 190 19.01 5.95 17.87
C ASP A 190 19.98 6.44 16.77
N PRO A 191 21.12 7.04 17.14
CA PRO A 191 22.04 7.63 16.16
C PRO A 191 22.64 6.58 15.20
N ASP A 192 22.80 5.34 15.65
CA ASP A 192 23.33 4.27 14.79
C ASP A 192 22.33 3.88 13.72
N ARG A 193 21.02 3.89 14.03
CA ARG A 193 19.94 3.67 13.05
C ARG A 193 19.86 4.81 12.06
N VAL A 194 19.97 6.05 12.53
CA VAL A 194 19.97 7.23 11.64
C VAL A 194 21.18 7.20 10.69
N ALA A 195 22.37 6.91 11.21
CA ALA A 195 23.59 6.75 10.39
C ALA A 195 23.45 5.58 9.39
N TYR A 196 22.80 4.50 9.80
CA TYR A 196 22.52 3.37 8.91
C TYR A 196 21.56 3.75 7.76
N LEU A 197 20.51 4.52 8.04
CA LEU A 197 19.61 5.06 7.01
C LEU A 197 20.36 5.96 6.03
N ALA A 198 21.29 6.78 6.52
CA ALA A 198 22.14 7.64 5.70
C ALA A 198 23.03 6.83 4.73
N ARG A 199 23.54 5.66 5.15
CA ARG A 199 24.25 4.74 4.27
C ARG A 199 23.31 4.09 3.25
N LEU A 200 22.15 3.58 3.68
CA LEU A 200 21.22 2.88 2.80
C LEU A 200 20.64 3.78 1.69
N VAL A 201 20.38 5.06 1.97
CA VAL A 201 19.88 6.00 0.95
C VAL A 201 20.93 6.35 -0.12
N GLN A 202 22.18 5.98 0.10
CA GLN A 202 23.30 6.10 -0.83
C GLN A 202 23.73 4.74 -1.44
N HIS A 203 23.00 3.66 -1.16
CA HIS A 203 23.32 2.31 -1.61
C HIS A 203 23.36 2.18 -3.14
N SER A 204 24.20 1.31 -3.71
CA SER A 204 24.32 1.14 -5.18
C SER A 204 22.98 0.81 -5.88
N SER A 205 22.14 -0.01 -5.25
CA SER A 205 20.79 -0.34 -5.73
C SER A 205 19.79 0.80 -5.53
N MET A 206 19.20 1.27 -6.63
CA MET A 206 18.12 2.27 -6.61
C MET A 206 16.90 1.81 -5.80
N GLU A 207 16.56 0.51 -5.81
CA GLU A 207 15.42 0.00 -5.02
C GLU A 207 15.67 0.20 -3.52
N VAL A 208 16.88 -0.09 -3.05
CA VAL A 208 17.26 0.10 -1.64
C VAL A 208 17.16 1.57 -1.29
N ARG A 209 17.75 2.47 -2.09
CA ARG A 209 17.71 3.92 -1.86
C ARG A 209 16.28 4.45 -1.76
N VAL A 210 15.40 4.04 -2.67
CA VAL A 210 13.98 4.45 -2.68
C VAL A 210 13.25 3.91 -1.45
N ASN A 211 13.48 2.67 -1.06
CA ASN A 211 12.85 2.13 0.16
C ASN A 211 13.41 2.83 1.42
N SER A 212 14.70 3.17 1.47
CA SER A 212 15.28 3.94 2.58
C SER A 212 14.68 5.33 2.68
N ALA A 213 14.53 6.04 1.55
CA ALA A 213 13.86 7.34 1.51
C ALA A 213 12.39 7.24 1.95
N ALA A 214 11.68 6.16 1.59
CA ALA A 214 10.32 5.92 2.06
C ALA A 214 10.25 5.67 3.58
N LEU A 215 11.22 4.94 4.15
CA LEU A 215 11.30 4.75 5.60
C LEU A 215 11.59 6.08 6.32
N ILE A 216 12.54 6.87 5.81
CA ILE A 216 12.84 8.21 6.32
C ILE A 216 11.59 9.09 6.31
N GLU A 217 10.82 9.09 5.20
CA GLU A 217 9.55 9.81 5.12
C GLU A 217 8.53 9.31 6.14
N ASN A 218 8.34 8.00 6.25
CA ASN A 218 7.40 7.41 7.21
C ASN A 218 7.74 7.81 8.66
N VAL A 219 9.03 7.80 9.02
CA VAL A 219 9.48 8.20 10.36
C VAL A 219 9.23 9.68 10.58
N LEU A 220 9.66 10.56 9.66
CA LEU A 220 9.47 12.01 9.79
C LEU A 220 7.99 12.42 9.82
N ALA A 221 7.14 11.77 9.01
CA ALA A 221 5.70 12.03 8.98
C ALA A 221 4.97 11.48 10.22
N GLY A 222 5.48 10.40 10.81
CA GLY A 222 4.92 9.78 12.02
C GLY A 222 5.43 10.37 13.34
N SER A 223 6.57 11.07 13.35
CA SER A 223 7.14 11.74 14.52
C SER A 223 6.36 12.99 14.91
N ARG A 224 5.90 13.06 16.17
CA ARG A 224 5.11 14.20 16.68
C ARG A 224 5.97 15.41 17.08
N THR A 225 7.18 15.17 17.57
CA THR A 225 8.05 16.21 18.11
C THR A 225 8.96 16.80 17.02
N ALA A 226 9.40 18.05 17.21
CA ALA A 226 10.33 18.68 16.27
C ALA A 226 11.75 18.14 16.48
N GLU A 227 12.07 17.74 17.72
CA GLU A 227 13.35 17.19 18.16
C GLU A 227 13.64 15.87 17.44
N LEU A 228 12.70 14.90 17.47
CA LEU A 228 12.88 13.62 16.77
C LEU A 228 13.00 13.80 15.25
N ARG A 229 12.28 14.76 14.68
CA ARG A 229 12.43 15.09 13.25
C ARG A 229 13.79 15.70 12.95
N ALA A 230 14.34 16.49 13.87
CA ALA A 230 15.65 17.10 13.74
C ALA A 230 16.78 16.06 13.79
N GLU A 231 16.67 14.99 14.58
CA GLU A 231 17.69 13.92 14.62
C GLU A 231 18.00 13.35 13.22
N ILE A 232 16.95 13.10 12.43
CA ILE A 232 17.09 12.62 11.04
C ILE A 232 17.42 13.78 10.09
N SER A 233 16.72 14.91 10.23
CA SER A 233 16.85 16.04 9.30
C SER A 233 18.15 16.84 9.48
N ASN A 234 18.94 16.57 10.51
CA ASN A 234 20.26 17.18 10.68
C ASN A 234 21.38 16.45 9.93
N VAL A 235 21.11 15.29 9.33
CA VAL A 235 22.13 14.49 8.62
C VAL A 235 22.21 14.93 7.15
N ASP A 236 23.38 15.42 6.72
CA ASP A 236 23.58 15.96 5.38
C ASP A 236 23.52 14.86 4.30
N GLU A 237 24.06 13.69 4.63
CA GLU A 237 24.06 12.49 3.80
C GLU A 237 22.63 12.03 3.46
N ILE A 238 21.67 12.23 4.38
CA ILE A 238 20.26 11.92 4.12
C ILE A 238 19.69 12.86 3.06
N HIS A 239 20.01 14.16 3.12
CA HIS A 239 19.57 15.13 2.13
C HIS A 239 20.16 14.81 0.75
N GLN A 240 21.47 14.55 0.70
CA GLN A 240 22.18 14.18 -0.53
C GLN A 240 21.63 12.89 -1.14
N GLY A 241 21.37 11.87 -0.30
CA GLY A 241 20.75 10.62 -0.70
C GLY A 241 19.34 10.81 -1.28
N VAL A 242 18.49 11.58 -0.61
CA VAL A 242 17.12 11.85 -1.08
C VAL A 242 17.11 12.69 -2.35
N VAL A 243 17.97 13.71 -2.48
CA VAL A 243 18.06 14.50 -3.71
C VAL A 243 18.58 13.63 -4.87
N SER A 244 19.55 12.76 -4.60
CA SER A 244 20.14 11.93 -5.65
C SER A 244 19.19 10.86 -6.21
N ILE A 245 18.13 10.44 -5.50
CA ILE A 245 17.13 9.51 -6.06
C ILE A 245 16.18 10.19 -7.06
N LEU A 246 16.13 11.53 -7.07
CA LEU A 246 15.29 12.30 -7.98
C LEU A 246 15.92 12.49 -9.38
N ARG A 247 17.21 12.20 -9.56
CA ARG A 247 17.96 12.54 -10.80
C ARG A 247 17.56 11.75 -12.05
N ASN A 248 16.86 10.63 -11.92
CA ASN A 248 16.47 9.76 -13.05
C ASN A 248 14.96 9.42 -13.00
N PRO A 249 14.06 10.41 -13.13
CA PRO A 249 12.63 10.23 -12.88
C PRO A 249 11.96 9.27 -13.88
N ILE A 250 12.38 9.30 -15.16
CA ILE A 250 11.81 8.48 -16.23
C ILE A 250 12.08 6.99 -16.00
N ALA A 251 13.32 6.65 -15.62
CA ALA A 251 13.71 5.26 -15.36
C ALA A 251 13.08 4.72 -14.07
N TYR A 252 12.78 5.59 -13.10
CA TYR A 252 12.28 5.21 -11.78
C TYR A 252 11.12 6.10 -11.31
N PRO A 253 9.89 5.91 -11.83
CA PRO A 253 8.74 6.75 -11.46
C PRO A 253 8.41 6.75 -9.96
N ARG A 254 8.62 5.61 -9.29
CA ARG A 254 8.47 5.50 -7.83
C ARG A 254 9.49 6.36 -7.08
N ALA A 255 10.71 6.50 -7.59
CA ALA A 255 11.75 7.29 -6.95
C ALA A 255 11.38 8.78 -6.91
N LEU A 256 10.78 9.30 -7.99
CA LEU A 256 10.28 10.67 -8.04
C LEU A 256 9.23 10.91 -6.93
N LYS A 257 8.18 10.08 -6.89
CA LYS A 257 7.10 10.21 -5.90
C LYS A 257 7.62 10.14 -4.47
N ILE A 258 8.46 9.14 -4.16
CA ILE A 258 8.98 8.95 -2.81
C ILE A 258 9.99 10.05 -2.45
N GLY A 259 10.88 10.42 -3.36
CA GLY A 259 11.89 11.45 -3.12
C GLY A 259 11.29 12.80 -2.83
N ILE A 260 10.22 13.20 -3.53
CA ILE A 260 9.50 14.46 -3.23
C ILE A 260 8.87 14.41 -1.85
N LYS A 261 8.21 13.30 -1.48
CA LYS A 261 7.60 13.15 -0.15
C LYS A 261 8.66 13.21 0.95
N ALA A 262 9.78 12.50 0.79
CA ALA A 262 10.88 12.48 1.75
C ALA A 262 11.53 13.86 1.89
N LEU A 263 11.80 14.53 0.76
CA LEU A 263 12.37 15.87 0.74
C LEU A 263 11.44 16.90 1.41
N PHE A 264 10.13 16.81 1.14
CA PHE A 264 9.13 17.62 1.83
C PHE A 264 9.13 17.38 3.34
N ALA A 265 9.17 16.11 3.76
CA ALA A 265 9.21 15.73 5.17
C ALA A 265 10.46 16.27 5.89
N LEU A 266 11.64 16.21 5.25
CA LEU A 266 12.89 16.78 5.76
C LEU A 266 12.82 18.31 5.93
N CYS A 267 12.04 19.00 5.09
CA CYS A 267 11.86 20.46 5.13
C CYS A 267 10.79 20.92 6.13
N LEU A 268 10.09 20.00 6.82
CA LEU A 268 9.13 20.34 7.87
C LEU A 268 9.81 20.97 9.09
N VAL A 269 11.09 20.70 9.31
CA VAL A 269 11.91 21.38 10.32
C VAL A 269 12.55 22.60 9.66
N LYS A 270 12.19 23.81 10.12
CA LYS A 270 12.60 25.06 9.43
C LYS A 270 14.13 25.20 9.36
N GLN A 271 14.82 24.76 10.40
CA GLN A 271 16.28 24.87 10.56
C GLN A 271 17.06 23.99 9.58
N THR A 272 16.45 22.96 8.99
CA THR A 272 17.14 21.98 8.12
C THR A 272 16.93 22.24 6.64
N ARG A 273 16.10 23.23 6.27
CA ARG A 273 15.84 23.59 4.87
C ARG A 273 17.10 24.00 4.12
N ASN A 274 18.04 24.67 4.80
CA ASN A 274 19.34 25.02 4.23
C ASN A 274 20.14 23.78 3.80
N LYS A 275 20.06 22.66 4.53
CA LYS A 275 20.71 21.40 4.15
C LYS A 275 20.15 20.85 2.86
N ALA A 276 18.82 20.93 2.69
CA ALA A 276 18.17 20.55 1.43
C ALA A 276 18.62 21.43 0.25
N VAL A 277 18.76 22.74 0.47
CA VAL A 277 19.29 23.68 -0.52
C VAL A 277 20.74 23.33 -0.88
N SER A 278 21.60 23.13 0.13
CA SER A 278 23.01 22.76 -0.07
C SER A 278 23.17 21.40 -0.77
N ALA A 279 22.22 20.48 -0.61
CA ALA A 279 22.19 19.21 -1.33
C ALA A 279 21.74 19.33 -2.80
N GLY A 280 21.38 20.53 -3.27
CA GLY A 280 20.94 20.76 -4.65
C GLY A 280 19.47 20.43 -4.91
N ALA A 281 18.63 20.43 -3.88
CA ALA A 281 17.20 20.14 -4.02
C ALA A 281 16.46 21.08 -4.99
N PRO A 282 16.67 22.42 -4.97
CA PRO A 282 15.96 23.32 -5.87
C PRO A 282 16.23 23.02 -7.35
N GLU A 283 17.50 22.90 -7.73
CA GLU A 283 17.90 22.60 -9.11
C GLU A 283 17.36 21.24 -9.56
N THR A 284 17.50 20.22 -8.72
CA THR A 284 17.01 18.88 -9.04
C THR A 284 15.49 18.85 -9.23
N LEU A 285 14.73 19.59 -8.41
CA LEU A 285 13.29 19.70 -8.57
C LEU A 285 12.91 20.45 -9.85
N ILE A 286 13.59 21.55 -10.18
CA ILE A 286 13.36 22.28 -11.43
C ILE A 286 13.61 21.38 -12.65
N ASN A 287 14.70 20.62 -12.63
CA ASN A 287 15.03 19.72 -13.73
C ASN A 287 14.02 18.57 -13.86
N THR A 288 13.55 18.03 -12.73
CA THR A 288 12.53 16.98 -12.75
C THR A 288 11.15 17.51 -13.13
N LEU A 289 10.82 18.79 -12.91
CA LEU A 289 9.53 19.40 -13.25
C LEU A 289 9.16 19.27 -14.72
N ALA A 290 10.16 19.28 -15.61
CA ALA A 290 9.97 19.08 -17.04
C ALA A 290 9.45 17.66 -17.39
N ASP A 291 9.73 16.68 -16.53
CA ASP A 291 9.43 15.26 -16.75
C ASP A 291 8.14 14.79 -16.07
N PHE A 292 7.41 15.66 -15.36
CA PHE A 292 6.15 15.28 -14.73
C PHE A 292 5.00 15.25 -15.74
N GLU A 293 4.16 14.22 -15.65
CA GLU A 293 2.80 14.30 -16.15
C GLU A 293 2.02 15.39 -15.38
N LYS A 294 1.21 16.18 -16.09
CA LYS A 294 0.54 17.43 -15.63
C LYS A 294 -0.04 17.40 -14.19
N CYS A 295 -0.54 16.26 -13.72
CA CYS A 295 -1.17 16.11 -12.40
C CYS A 295 -0.17 15.99 -11.23
N ASP A 296 0.98 15.35 -11.47
CA ASP A 296 2.00 15.16 -10.43
C ASP A 296 2.86 16.42 -10.25
N SER A 297 3.05 17.21 -11.32
CA SER A 297 3.76 18.49 -11.28
C SER A 297 3.05 19.53 -10.41
N GLU A 298 1.71 19.61 -10.46
CA GLU A 298 0.92 20.53 -9.63
C GLU A 298 1.05 20.23 -8.13
N ARG A 299 1.01 18.95 -7.75
CA ARG A 299 1.20 18.53 -6.36
C ARG A 299 2.63 18.73 -5.87
N ALA A 300 3.62 18.45 -6.71
CA ALA A 300 5.03 18.68 -6.39
C ALA A 300 5.30 20.18 -6.18
N LEU A 301 4.80 21.04 -7.08
CA LEU A 301 4.90 22.50 -6.97
C LEU A 301 4.16 23.06 -5.76
N ALA A 302 2.95 22.56 -5.46
CA ALA A 302 2.19 22.99 -4.29
C ALA A 302 2.91 22.63 -2.98
N ASN A 303 3.51 21.44 -2.90
CA ASN A 303 4.28 21.00 -1.73
C ASN A 303 5.59 21.78 -1.60
N TRP A 304 6.29 22.02 -2.70
CA TRP A 304 7.54 22.77 -2.69
C TRP A 304 7.32 24.27 -2.40
N SER A 305 6.31 24.87 -3.01
CA SER A 305 5.88 26.24 -2.70
C SER A 305 5.55 26.37 -1.21
N LYS A 306 4.80 25.44 -0.61
CA LYS A 306 4.56 25.43 0.85
C LYS A 306 5.82 25.26 1.69
N ALA A 307 6.80 24.49 1.22
CA ALA A 307 8.07 24.31 1.91
C ALA A 307 8.93 25.60 1.90
N ILE A 308 8.80 26.42 0.85
CA ILE A 308 9.60 27.64 0.64
C ILE A 308 8.91 28.91 1.10
N SER A 309 7.59 29.03 0.99
CA SER A 309 6.82 30.26 1.29
C SER A 309 6.72 30.68 2.77
N VAL A 310 7.57 30.13 3.65
CA VAL A 310 7.71 30.55 5.06
C VAL A 310 9.15 31.04 5.37
N THR A 311 9.91 31.39 4.33
CA THR A 311 11.06 32.29 4.43
C THR A 311 10.57 33.73 4.52
#